data_AF-A0A9E4LXR4-F1
#
_entry.id   AF-A0A9E4LXR4-F1
#
_cell.length_a   1.000
_cell.length_b   1.000
_cell.length_c   1.000
_cell.angle_alpha   90.00
_cell.angle_beta   90.00
_cell.angle_gamma   90.00
#
_symmetry.space_group_name_H-M   'P 1'
#
loop_
_entity.id
_entity.type
_entity.pdbx_description
1 polymer ?
#
loop_
_entity_poly.entity_id
_entity_poly.type
_entity_poly.pdbx_seq_one_letter_code
_entity_poly.pdbx_strand_id
1 'polypeptide(L)'
;MNRTRADGAVGIDGVTATDYETDAEANLLDLLGRMKSGRYRAPPVRRHYIPKADGGQRPLGIPTYEDKVAQRAILMLLEPIYETDFLPCSYGFRPGRSAHEALKDLRAGLAVEGLGWLIDADIANYFGSIEHKHLRGFLDQRINDGVIRRLIDKWLAAGVLDNGVLQRTEEGTPQGGVISPPR
;
A
#
# COMPACT_ATOMS: atom_id res chain seq x y z
N MET A 1 -3.93 10.33 15.33
CA MET A 1 -3.25 9.10 14.87
C MET A 1 -4.14 7.86 14.68
N ASN A 2 -5.44 7.86 15.01
CA ASN A 2 -6.28 6.64 15.10
C ASN A 2 -6.56 5.85 13.80
N ARG A 3 -5.93 6.21 12.66
CA ARG A 3 -6.11 5.53 11.36
C ARG A 3 -4.88 4.77 10.86
N THR A 4 -3.82 4.72 11.67
CA THR A 4 -2.61 3.90 11.48
C THR A 4 -2.50 2.90 12.64
N ARG A 5 -2.09 1.66 12.35
CA ARG A 5 -1.86 0.65 13.40
C ARG A 5 -0.67 1.04 14.26
N ALA A 6 -0.91 1.35 15.53
CA ALA A 6 0.11 1.82 16.48
C ALA A 6 0.97 0.67 17.05
N ASP A 7 0.46 -0.56 17.01
CA ASP A 7 1.09 -1.80 17.49
C ASP A 7 1.97 -2.51 16.45
N GLY A 8 2.12 -1.92 15.26
CA GLY A 8 2.88 -2.51 14.17
C GLY A 8 4.40 -2.47 14.42
N ALA A 9 5.10 -3.45 13.86
CA ALA A 9 6.56 -3.45 13.85
C ALA A 9 7.16 -2.14 13.32
N VAL A 10 8.28 -1.72 13.92
CA VAL A 10 8.98 -0.47 13.61
C VAL A 10 9.77 -0.56 12.30
N GLY A 11 9.93 0.59 11.64
CA GLY A 11 10.70 0.72 10.40
C GLY A 11 12.20 0.66 10.63
N ILE A 12 12.97 1.21 9.68
CA ILE A 12 14.44 1.26 9.76
C ILE A 12 14.98 2.23 10.82
N ASP A 13 14.16 3.21 11.23
CA ASP A 13 14.49 4.28 12.17
C ASP A 13 14.22 3.91 13.63
N GLY A 14 13.55 2.78 13.87
CA GLY A 14 13.23 2.30 15.21
C GLY A 14 12.15 3.11 15.94
N VAL A 15 11.60 4.15 15.32
CA VAL A 15 10.61 5.05 15.94
C VAL A 15 9.27 4.33 16.08
N THR A 16 8.75 4.27 17.30
CA THR A 16 7.42 3.70 17.58
C THR A 16 6.31 4.74 17.38
N ALA A 17 5.05 4.28 17.34
CA ALA A 17 3.90 5.18 17.32
C ALA A 17 3.87 6.10 18.55
N THR A 18 4.16 5.55 19.72
CA THR A 18 4.19 6.28 21.00
C THR A 18 5.28 7.36 21.00
N ASP A 19 6.48 7.04 20.50
CA ASP A 19 7.56 8.03 20.39
C ASP A 19 7.15 9.19 19.48
N TYR A 20 6.59 8.87 18.31
CA TYR A 20 6.14 9.87 17.33
C TYR A 20 4.97 10.72 17.85
N GLU A 21 4.10 10.13 18.68
CA GLU A 21 2.94 10.80 19.28
C GLU A 21 3.30 11.77 20.42
N THR A 22 4.52 11.67 20.96
CA THR A 22 4.99 12.56 22.04
C THR A 22 4.99 14.03 21.62
N ASP A 23 5.30 14.32 20.34
CA ASP A 23 5.21 15.65 19.74
C ASP A 23 4.47 15.59 18.39
N ALA A 24 3.28 14.99 18.43
CA ALA A 24 2.49 14.70 17.23
C ALA A 24 2.26 15.92 16.34
N GLU A 25 1.94 17.08 16.93
CA GLU A 25 1.59 18.28 16.17
C GLU A 25 2.80 18.83 15.41
N ALA A 26 3.94 19.00 16.09
CA ALA A 26 5.14 19.51 15.43
C ALA A 26 5.63 18.54 14.34
N ASN A 27 5.62 17.23 14.63
CA ASN A 27 6.01 16.19 13.68
C ASN A 27 5.14 16.22 12.41
N LEU A 28 3.81 16.35 12.57
CA LEU A 28 2.89 16.42 11.44
C LEU A 28 3.03 17.71 10.62
N LEU A 29 3.24 18.85 11.28
CA LEU A 29 3.44 20.14 10.61
C LEU A 29 4.75 20.14 9.81
N ASP A 30 5.83 19.60 10.39
CA ASP A 30 7.12 19.47 9.70
C ASP A 30 7.01 18.50 8.50
N LEU A 31 6.40 17.33 8.70
CA LEU A 31 6.15 16.37 7.62
C LEU A 31 5.36 17.01 6.47
N LEU A 32 4.26 17.70 6.78
CA LEU A 32 3.46 18.41 5.79
C LEU A 32 4.28 19.47 5.05
N GLY A 33 5.10 20.24 5.78
CA GLY A 33 6.01 21.24 5.21
C GLY A 33 7.03 20.60 4.25
N ARG A 34 7.64 19.47 4.64
CA ARG A 34 8.57 18.71 3.79
C ARG A 34 7.88 18.12 2.56
N MET A 35 6.65 17.61 2.69
CA MET A 35 5.87 17.07 1.57
C MET A 35 5.54 18.17 0.55
N LYS A 36 4.98 19.30 1.01
CA LYS A 36 4.60 20.44 0.15
C LYS A 36 5.80 21.08 -0.55
N SER A 37 6.91 21.26 0.17
CA SER A 37 8.13 21.85 -0.39
C SER A 37 8.94 20.89 -1.26
N GLY A 38 8.57 19.60 -1.32
CA GLY A 38 9.32 18.58 -2.05
C GLY A 38 10.59 18.09 -1.35
N ARG A 39 10.92 18.60 -0.16
CA ARG A 39 12.09 18.19 0.64
C ARG A 39 11.96 16.80 1.26
N TYR A 40 10.73 16.29 1.39
CA TYR A 40 10.49 14.94 1.91
C TYR A 40 11.25 13.88 1.09
N ARG A 41 11.91 12.94 1.77
CA ARG A 41 12.56 11.79 1.15
C ARG A 41 11.98 10.52 1.77
N ALA A 42 11.46 9.63 0.93
CA ALA A 42 10.96 8.35 1.40
C ALA A 42 12.15 7.47 1.88
N PRO A 43 12.17 7.03 3.14
CA PRO A 43 13.14 6.06 3.64
C PRO A 43 12.91 4.68 3.02
N PRO A 44 13.96 3.86 2.83
CA PRO A 44 13.79 2.48 2.42
C PRO A 44 12.96 1.71 3.46
N VAL A 45 12.14 0.76 2.99
CA VAL A 45 11.38 -0.09 3.91
C VAL A 45 12.30 -1.15 4.51
N ARG A 46 12.06 -1.53 5.77
CA ARG A 46 12.83 -2.60 6.43
C ARG A 46 12.35 -3.97 5.97
N ARG A 47 13.24 -4.86 5.52
CA ARG A 47 12.88 -6.23 5.20
C ARG A 47 12.54 -7.01 6.47
N HIS A 48 11.45 -7.78 6.41
CA HIS A 48 11.09 -8.79 7.39
C HIS A 48 10.56 -10.03 6.68
N TYR A 49 10.86 -11.21 7.19
CA TYR A 49 10.45 -12.48 6.61
C TYR A 49 9.42 -13.16 7.52
N ILE A 50 8.26 -13.49 6.95
CA ILE A 50 7.23 -14.29 7.62
C ILE A 50 7.34 -15.73 7.11
N PRO A 51 7.48 -16.72 8.01
CA PRO A 51 7.49 -18.13 7.61
C PRO A 51 6.12 -18.53 7.07
N LYS A 52 6.13 -19.27 5.96
CA LYS A 52 4.94 -19.95 5.43
C LYS A 52 4.85 -21.36 5.98
N ALA A 53 3.65 -21.92 5.97
CA ALA A 53 3.40 -23.31 6.34
C ALA A 53 4.12 -24.33 5.42
N ASP A 54 4.44 -23.94 4.18
CA ASP A 54 5.14 -24.76 3.18
C ASP A 54 6.68 -24.74 3.32
N GLY A 55 7.21 -24.06 4.36
CA GLY A 55 8.66 -23.91 4.58
C GLY A 55 9.30 -22.74 3.83
N GLY A 56 8.56 -22.08 2.92
CA GLY A 56 9.00 -20.85 2.28
C GLY A 56 8.97 -19.64 3.21
N GLN A 57 9.55 -18.53 2.76
CA GLN A 57 9.48 -17.24 3.45
C GLN A 57 8.71 -16.24 2.60
N ARG A 58 7.88 -15.43 3.24
CA ARG A 58 7.22 -14.28 2.60
C ARG A 58 7.96 -12.99 2.97
N PRO A 59 8.55 -12.29 2.01
CA PRO A 59 9.19 -11.01 2.28
C PRO A 59 8.13 -9.92 2.49
N LEU A 60 8.28 -9.15 3.56
CA LEU A 60 7.52 -7.93 3.87
C LEU A 60 8.48 -6.75 3.98
N GLY A 61 8.01 -5.59 3.56
CA GLY A 61 8.62 -4.29 3.77
C GLY A 61 7.86 -3.55 4.86
N ILE A 62 8.57 -3.15 5.91
CA ILE A 62 8.00 -2.39 7.03
C ILE A 62 8.46 -0.94 6.89
N PRO A 63 7.58 0.00 6.50
CA PRO A 63 7.92 1.42 6.44
C PRO A 63 8.12 2.00 7.86
N THR A 64 8.75 3.17 7.93
CA THR A 64 8.79 3.98 9.16
C THR A 64 7.39 4.42 9.56
N TYR A 65 7.20 4.76 10.84
CA TYR A 65 5.88 5.22 11.29
C TYR A 65 5.44 6.51 10.58
N GLU A 66 6.37 7.45 10.41
CA GLU A 66 6.12 8.68 9.64
C GLU A 66 5.68 8.39 8.20
N ASP A 67 6.30 7.42 7.53
CA ASP A 67 5.89 7.01 6.18
C ASP A 67 4.49 6.38 6.17
N LYS A 68 4.15 5.56 7.18
CA LYS A 68 2.81 5.00 7.30
C LYS A 68 1.78 6.12 7.45
N VAL A 69 2.08 7.17 8.21
CA VAL A 69 1.22 8.35 8.38
C VAL A 69 1.05 9.09 7.04
N ALA A 70 2.16 9.39 6.34
CA ALA A 70 2.12 10.08 5.05
C ALA A 70 1.36 9.27 3.98
N GLN A 71 1.63 7.96 3.89
CA GLN A 71 0.95 7.04 2.99
C GLN A 71 -0.53 6.92 3.31
N ARG A 72 -0.92 6.88 4.60
CA ARG A 72 -2.33 6.85 5.00
C ARG A 72 -3.06 8.13 4.62
N ALA A 73 -2.42 9.28 4.80
CA ALA A 73 -3.00 10.57 4.43
C ALA A 73 -3.28 10.65 2.92
N ILE A 74 -2.32 10.21 2.09
CA ILE A 74 -2.52 10.14 0.64
C ILE A 74 -3.58 9.10 0.28
N LEU A 75 -3.57 7.91 0.89
CA LEU A 75 -4.57 6.89 0.63
C LEU A 75 -6.00 7.40 0.92
N MET A 76 -6.22 8.08 2.05
CA MET A 76 -7.52 8.65 2.38
C MET A 76 -8.03 9.69 1.37
N LEU A 77 -7.12 10.36 0.66
CA LEU A 77 -7.45 11.27 -0.42
C LEU A 77 -7.78 10.53 -1.72
N LEU A 78 -7.04 9.46 -2.03
CA LEU A 78 -7.20 8.69 -3.27
C LEU A 78 -8.39 7.73 -3.23
N GLU A 79 -8.68 7.13 -2.07
CA GLU A 79 -9.79 6.19 -1.84
C GLU A 79 -11.13 6.68 -2.44
N PRO A 80 -11.66 7.87 -2.07
CA PRO A 80 -12.95 8.32 -2.60
C PRO A 80 -12.92 8.65 -4.10
N ILE A 81 -11.75 8.97 -4.66
CA ILE A 81 -11.61 9.24 -6.10
C ILE A 81 -11.78 7.93 -6.88
N TYR A 82 -11.01 6.90 -6.54
CA TYR A 82 -11.04 5.62 -7.25
C TYR A 82 -12.27 4.77 -6.94
N GLU A 83 -12.90 4.95 -5.77
CA GLU A 83 -14.14 4.23 -5.43
C GLU A 83 -15.28 4.52 -6.41
N THR A 84 -15.27 5.69 -7.07
CA THR A 84 -16.23 6.02 -8.13
C THR A 84 -16.03 5.25 -9.43
N ASP A 85 -14.84 4.70 -9.66
CA ASP A 85 -14.46 4.00 -10.89
C ASP A 85 -14.45 2.49 -10.74
N PHE A 86 -14.27 1.98 -9.52
CA PHE A 86 -14.17 0.55 -9.31
C PHE A 86 -15.47 -0.17 -9.68
N LEU A 87 -15.32 -1.21 -10.50
CA LEU A 87 -16.43 -2.05 -10.92
C LEU A 87 -17.16 -2.68 -9.72
N PRO A 88 -18.48 -2.91 -9.81
CA PRO A 88 -19.25 -3.54 -8.73
C PRO A 88 -18.72 -4.92 -8.31
N CYS A 89 -18.11 -5.66 -9.23
CA CYS A 89 -17.54 -6.99 -9.01
C CYS A 89 -16.11 -7.00 -8.42
N SER A 90 -15.58 -5.83 -8.04
CA SER A 90 -14.30 -5.72 -7.34
C SER A 90 -14.53 -5.63 -5.84
N TYR A 91 -14.05 -6.60 -5.05
CA TYR A 91 -14.33 -6.65 -3.61
C TYR A 91 -13.09 -6.46 -2.73
N GLY A 92 -11.90 -6.71 -3.28
CA GLY A 92 -10.65 -6.69 -2.52
C GLY A 92 -10.26 -5.28 -2.10
N PHE A 93 -9.91 -5.12 -0.82
CA PHE A 93 -9.28 -3.91 -0.25
C PHE A 93 -10.07 -2.61 -0.48
N ARG A 94 -11.39 -2.70 -0.56
CA ARG A 94 -12.29 -1.56 -0.74
C ARG A 94 -13.11 -1.29 0.52
N PRO A 95 -13.32 -0.01 0.89
CA PRO A 95 -14.21 0.33 1.99
C PRO A 95 -15.63 -0.21 1.76
N GLY A 96 -16.18 -0.90 2.76
CA GLY A 96 -17.55 -1.43 2.69
C GLY A 96 -17.74 -2.62 1.75
N ARG A 97 -16.67 -3.22 1.23
CA ARG A 97 -16.68 -4.47 0.46
C ARG A 97 -15.99 -5.60 1.20
N SER A 98 -16.42 -6.83 0.96
CA SER A 98 -15.90 -8.01 1.66
C SER A 98 -15.82 -9.26 0.77
N ALA A 99 -14.98 -10.22 1.18
CA ALA A 99 -14.91 -11.52 0.54
C ALA A 99 -16.25 -12.31 0.61
N HIS A 100 -17.07 -12.05 1.64
CA HIS A 100 -18.38 -12.68 1.77
C HIS A 100 -19.36 -12.22 0.68
N GLU A 101 -19.31 -10.94 0.29
CA GLU A 101 -20.08 -10.44 -0.84
C GLU A 101 -19.63 -11.07 -2.15
N ALA A 102 -18.31 -11.21 -2.37
CA ALA A 102 -17.78 -11.89 -3.55
C ALA A 102 -18.29 -13.34 -3.67
N LEU A 103 -18.30 -14.08 -2.55
CA LEU A 103 -18.82 -15.45 -2.49
C LEU A 103 -20.34 -15.51 -2.73
N LYS A 104 -21.08 -14.53 -2.24
CA LYS A 104 -22.53 -14.43 -2.45
C LYS A 104 -22.85 -14.23 -3.93
N ASP A 105 -22.16 -13.32 -4.60
CA ASP A 105 -22.38 -13.01 -6.01
C ASP A 105 -21.95 -14.18 -6.91
N LEU A 106 -20.82 -14.84 -6.58
CA LEU A 106 -20.42 -16.09 -7.25
C LEU A 106 -21.49 -17.18 -7.12
N ARG A 107 -22.03 -17.39 -5.90
CA ARG A 107 -23.08 -18.39 -5.66
C ARG A 107 -24.35 -18.07 -6.45
N ALA A 108 -24.72 -16.80 -6.56
CA ALA A 108 -25.88 -16.38 -7.35
C ALA A 108 -25.69 -16.72 -8.84
N GLY A 109 -24.53 -16.40 -9.43
CA GLY A 109 -24.23 -16.72 -10.83
C GLY A 109 -24.24 -18.23 -11.12
N LEU A 110 -23.68 -19.04 -10.22
CA LEU A 110 -23.67 -20.50 -10.39
C LEU A 110 -25.07 -21.13 -10.22
N ALA A 111 -25.84 -20.72 -9.20
CA ALA A 111 -27.08 -21.38 -8.84
C ALA A 111 -28.33 -20.83 -9.55
N VAL A 112 -28.35 -19.54 -9.87
CA VAL A 112 -29.53 -18.84 -10.42
C VAL A 112 -29.38 -18.62 -11.92
N GLU A 113 -28.18 -18.26 -12.39
CA GLU A 113 -27.94 -17.91 -13.79
C GLU A 113 -27.41 -19.10 -14.62
N GLY A 114 -27.13 -20.24 -13.98
CA GLY A 114 -26.75 -21.48 -14.66
C GLY A 114 -25.37 -21.44 -15.30
N LEU A 115 -24.45 -20.61 -14.77
CA LEU A 115 -23.06 -20.58 -15.24
C LEU A 115 -22.39 -21.95 -14.97
N GLY A 116 -22.14 -22.71 -16.04
CA GLY A 116 -21.62 -24.08 -15.95
C GLY A 116 -20.09 -24.21 -15.88
N TRP A 117 -19.36 -23.10 -15.99
CA TRP A 117 -17.90 -23.10 -16.03
C TRP A 117 -17.33 -21.96 -15.18
N LEU A 118 -16.31 -22.28 -14.38
CA LEU A 118 -15.55 -21.31 -13.58
C LEU A 118 -14.09 -21.31 -14.06
N ILE A 119 -13.57 -20.13 -14.36
CA ILE A 119 -12.15 -19.93 -14.66
C ILE A 119 -11.52 -19.33 -13.42
N ASP A 120 -10.62 -20.10 -12.80
CA ASP A 120 -9.79 -19.62 -11.69
C ASP A 120 -8.47 -19.09 -12.25
N ALA A 121 -8.15 -17.84 -11.94
CA ALA A 121 -6.96 -17.15 -12.44
C ALA A 121 -6.35 -16.30 -11.31
N ASP A 122 -5.04 -16.48 -11.10
CA ASP A 122 -4.25 -15.72 -10.12
C ASP A 122 -3.01 -15.13 -10.78
N ILE A 123 -2.58 -13.96 -10.29
CA ILE A 123 -1.39 -13.27 -10.80
C ILE A 123 -0.20 -13.58 -9.90
N ALA A 124 0.73 -14.38 -10.42
CA ALA A 124 1.98 -14.68 -9.73
C ALA A 124 2.77 -13.40 -9.42
N ASN A 125 3.21 -13.26 -8.16
CA ASN A 125 4.00 -12.12 -7.70
C ASN A 125 3.41 -10.75 -8.09
N TYR A 126 2.09 -10.57 -8.01
CA TYR A 126 1.41 -9.33 -8.41
C TYR A 126 2.14 -8.05 -7.94
N PHE A 127 2.32 -7.88 -6.63
CA PHE A 127 2.98 -6.68 -6.09
C PHE A 127 4.45 -6.56 -6.44
N GLY A 128 5.16 -7.66 -6.67
CA GLY A 128 6.59 -7.62 -7.02
C GLY A 128 6.84 -7.35 -8.50
N SER A 129 5.83 -7.45 -9.35
CA SER A 129 5.94 -7.33 -10.82
C SER A 129 5.23 -6.08 -11.39
N ILE A 130 4.74 -5.18 -10.55
CA ILE A 130 4.06 -3.96 -11.00
C ILE A 130 5.06 -3.03 -11.68
N GLU A 131 4.96 -2.89 -13.00
CA GLU A 131 5.72 -1.88 -13.74
C GLU A 131 5.29 -0.47 -13.34
N HIS A 132 6.23 0.33 -12.82
CA HIS A 132 5.93 1.70 -12.35
C HIS A 132 5.38 2.60 -13.46
N LYS A 133 5.77 2.36 -14.71
CA LYS A 133 5.25 3.12 -15.87
C LYS A 133 3.74 2.91 -16.06
N HIS A 134 3.27 1.66 -15.98
CA HIS A 134 1.85 1.35 -16.07
C HIS A 134 1.08 1.90 -14.87
N LEU A 135 1.61 1.73 -13.66
CA LEU A 135 1.00 2.29 -12.45
C LEU A 135 0.84 3.83 -12.55
N ARG A 136 1.88 4.53 -13.01
CA ARG A 136 1.81 5.98 -13.28
C ARG A 136 0.75 6.31 -14.32
N GLY A 137 0.67 5.53 -15.40
CA GLY A 137 -0.35 5.72 -16.43
C GLY A 137 -1.78 5.66 -15.89
N PHE A 138 -2.06 4.79 -14.91
CA PHE A 138 -3.35 4.77 -14.22
C PHE A 138 -3.54 5.97 -13.28
N LEU A 139 -2.52 6.33 -12.50
CA LEU A 139 -2.58 7.49 -11.61
C LEU A 139 -2.86 8.79 -12.38
N ASP A 140 -2.25 8.94 -13.55
CA ASP A 140 -2.37 10.13 -14.41
C ASP A 140 -3.78 10.34 -14.96
N GLN A 141 -4.63 9.31 -14.98
CA GLN A 141 -6.02 9.43 -15.44
C GLN A 141 -6.90 10.22 -14.46
N ARG A 142 -6.56 10.22 -13.17
CA ARG A 142 -7.37 10.83 -12.10
C ARG A 142 -6.61 11.88 -11.29
N ILE A 143 -5.30 11.80 -11.22
CA ILE A 143 -4.48 12.62 -10.32
C ILE A 143 -3.56 13.54 -11.13
N ASN A 144 -3.92 14.82 -11.19
CA ASN A 144 -3.10 15.86 -11.83
C ASN A 144 -2.16 16.60 -10.87
N ASP A 145 -2.25 16.34 -9.56
CA ASP A 145 -1.39 16.97 -8.57
C ASP A 145 0.04 16.42 -8.62
N GLY A 146 0.97 17.27 -9.05
CA GLY A 146 2.38 16.90 -9.18
C GLY A 146 3.10 16.63 -7.85
N VAL A 147 2.63 17.18 -6.72
CA VAL A 147 3.18 16.88 -5.39
C VAL A 147 2.84 15.44 -5.01
N ILE A 148 1.57 15.04 -5.16
CA ILE A 148 1.12 13.68 -4.85
C ILE A 148 1.84 12.66 -5.72
N ARG A 149 1.92 12.90 -7.03
CA ARG A 149 2.63 12.00 -7.97
C ARG A 149 4.10 11.81 -7.56
N ARG A 150 4.80 12.91 -7.25
CA ARG A 150 6.19 12.84 -6.78
C ARG A 150 6.35 12.11 -5.45
N LEU A 151 5.36 12.18 -4.54
CA LEU A 151 5.41 11.43 -3.28
C LEU A 151 5.28 9.92 -3.54
N ILE A 152 4.34 9.53 -4.40
CA ILE A 152 4.19 8.12 -4.80
C ILE A 152 5.46 7.62 -5.47
N ASP A 153 6.04 8.39 -6.39
CA ASP A 153 7.31 8.05 -7.04
C ASP A 153 8.45 7.86 -6.04
N LYS A 154 8.53 8.70 -5.00
CA LYS A 154 9.52 8.55 -3.94
C LYS A 154 9.33 7.24 -3.19
N TRP A 155 8.10 6.84 -2.87
CA TRP A 155 7.82 5.56 -2.21
C TRP A 155 8.16 4.36 -3.08
N LEU A 156 7.82 4.41 -4.38
CA LEU A 156 8.15 3.36 -5.34
C LEU A 156 9.66 3.18 -5.52
N ALA A 157 10.42 4.28 -5.45
CA ALA A 157 11.88 4.29 -5.60
C ALA A 157 12.66 4.11 -4.29
N ALA A 158 11.99 4.11 -3.13
CA ALA A 158 12.64 4.12 -1.81
C ALA A 158 13.53 2.89 -1.56
N GLY A 159 13.23 1.77 -2.21
CA GLY A 159 13.96 0.53 -2.06
C GLY A 159 13.65 -0.20 -0.75
N VAL A 160 14.36 -1.31 -0.54
CA VAL A 160 14.24 -2.16 0.64
C VAL A 160 15.60 -2.32 1.29
N LEU A 161 15.69 -2.12 2.59
CA LEU A 161 16.87 -2.44 3.39
C LEU A 161 16.77 -3.88 3.90
N ASP A 162 17.63 -4.76 3.40
CA ASP A 162 17.68 -6.17 3.77
C ASP A 162 19.08 -6.53 4.27
N ASN A 163 19.19 -6.98 5.53
CA ASN A 163 20.46 -7.31 6.20
C ASN A 163 21.56 -6.22 6.05
N GLY A 164 21.16 -4.94 6.13
CA GLY A 164 22.08 -3.79 5.99
C GLY A 164 22.43 -3.43 4.55
N VAL A 165 21.95 -4.18 3.56
CA VAL A 165 22.15 -3.89 2.14
C VAL A 165 20.91 -3.22 1.57
N LEU A 166 21.08 -2.04 0.98
CA LEU A 166 20.01 -1.34 0.27
C LEU A 166 19.80 -1.96 -1.11
N GLN A 167 18.64 -2.58 -1.30
CA GLN A 167 18.18 -3.07 -2.60
C GLN A 167 17.27 -2.02 -3.24
N ARG A 168 17.64 -1.56 -4.44
CA ARG A 168 16.79 -0.65 -5.21
C ARG A 168 15.63 -1.42 -5.83
N THR A 169 14.50 -0.74 -5.95
CA THR A 169 13.27 -1.31 -6.53
C THR A 169 13.08 -0.69 -7.91
N GLU A 170 13.31 -1.47 -8.96
CA GLU A 170 13.06 -1.05 -10.35
C GLU A 170 11.62 -1.37 -10.81
N GLU A 171 11.00 -2.36 -10.17
CA GLU A 171 9.63 -2.80 -10.40
C GLU A 171 8.96 -3.25 -9.09
N GLY A 172 7.64 -3.29 -9.09
CA GLY A 172 6.83 -3.68 -7.94
C GLY A 172 6.60 -2.56 -6.92
N THR A 173 5.76 -2.85 -5.93
CA THR A 173 5.51 -1.98 -4.78
C THR A 173 5.96 -2.65 -3.49
N PRO A 174 6.53 -1.92 -2.53
CA PRO A 174 6.90 -2.48 -1.24
C PRO A 174 5.68 -3.11 -0.53
N GLN A 175 5.69 -4.44 -0.35
CA GLN A 175 4.62 -5.14 0.37
C GLN A 175 4.62 -4.71 1.84
N GLY A 176 3.59 -4.00 2.31
CA GLY A 176 3.48 -3.52 3.68
C GLY A 176 3.51 -1.99 3.83
N GLY A 177 3.67 -1.25 2.72
CA GLY A 177 3.27 0.15 2.65
C GLY A 177 1.75 0.29 2.83
N VAL A 178 1.30 1.29 3.59
CA VAL A 178 -0.14 1.55 3.83
C VAL A 178 -0.86 1.92 2.53
N ILE A 179 -0.15 2.55 1.59
CA ILE A 179 -0.70 2.94 0.29
C ILE A 179 -0.80 1.77 -0.70
N SER A 180 -0.05 0.69 -0.46
CA SER A 180 -0.27 -0.57 -1.16
C SER A 180 -1.39 -1.32 -0.43
N PRO A 181 -2.38 -1.89 -1.13
CA PRO A 181 -3.45 -2.65 -0.49
C PRO A 181 -2.88 -3.66 0.52
N PRO A 182 -3.21 -3.54 1.82
CA PRO A 182 -2.74 -4.49 2.81
C PRO A 182 -3.47 -5.80 2.60
N ARG A 183 -2.77 -6.94 2.56
CA ARG A 183 -3.42 -8.25 2.46
C ARG A 183 -4.34 -8.50 3.67
#